data_AF-A0A5C6P9G6-F1
#
_entry.id   AF-A0A5C6P9G6-F1
#
_cell.length_a   1.000
_cell.length_b   1.000
_cell.length_c   1.000
_cell.angle_alpha   90.00
_cell.angle_beta   90.00
_cell.angle_gamma   90.00
#
_symmetry.space_group_name_H-M   'P 1'
#
loop_
_entity.id
_entity.type
_entity.pdbx_description
1 polymer ?
#
loop_
_entity_poly.entity_id
_entity_poly.type
_entity_poly.pdbx_seq_one_letter_code
_entity_poly.pdbx_strand_id
1 'polypeptide(L)'
;MPPKKRNTVVSQSKEPKPIAESVSQDKKESTELSFKKHRDKETEFVTLCKSLHVTDLVCDHAWTLWKTIQDSVEELEDSQKSLWGSCLFATVTDMDTASFTLTQLLKAVSLNVKQFLALVRKMDVNLDTISTKVNSALSHLEKKYDVMLALYQRFEKTCKSVFASVSDNKEKETIRTCWTMFLLAKGRALQMEDDLVISFQLLLCTLEFCIKRCPPDLLQPLYKSAISKVQSPPGRTARRSQSKAKSRLPESEVDLQLLKTLCQENDCNSEEVKNVYQTSFSAFLDSLDLSGSAHLPQGKGLDQQYQEHYLKSRDFDGRLFLDGDETVLVPKVDMSQVERTPKKMSDEDSTLIPPQTPIRAAMTSIQQLRGDLTSSGDQPSTNLATYFKNCTVDPTQDVVKRLETFGETFSQRFGQAVGPHCVTLGRQRFNLGVKLYYKIMEAMLKSEEKRLSVQNFSKLLNDSTFHTSLLACALEVVMATYGESSFKTGGYNQGGGDATERNMCFPWILDVVELTAFDFYKVIESFIKADPTLSKDIVKHLETCENLIMERIAWRTVSLYPLTTLQLLQCLMKLVNNIQTTHMPMLPNLFLIYPECTILYKYNIDVFRNI
;
A
#
# COMPACT_ATOMS: atom_id res chain seq x y z
N MET A 1 33.38 84.02 -9.87
CA MET A 1 32.43 84.49 -10.92
C MET A 1 32.49 83.51 -12.07
N PRO A 2 31.39 83.19 -12.76
CA PRO A 2 30.15 82.51 -12.31
C PRO A 2 29.80 81.32 -13.27
N PRO A 3 28.57 80.75 -13.33
CA PRO A 3 27.37 80.76 -12.45
C PRO A 3 26.96 79.33 -11.98
N LYS A 4 26.17 78.98 -10.94
CA LYS A 4 24.95 79.44 -10.20
C LYS A 4 23.57 79.23 -10.87
N LYS A 5 22.78 78.28 -10.32
CA LYS A 5 21.31 78.24 -9.98
C LYS A 5 20.79 76.77 -10.02
N ARG A 6 19.89 76.23 -9.18
CA ARG A 6 18.84 76.77 -8.28
C ARG A 6 18.42 75.76 -7.18
N ASN A 7 17.72 76.26 -6.17
CA ASN A 7 17.51 75.77 -4.79
C ASN A 7 16.42 74.69 -4.55
N THR A 8 16.60 74.02 -3.41
CA THR A 8 15.64 73.33 -2.53
C THR A 8 14.59 74.27 -1.91
N VAL A 9 13.37 73.76 -1.68
CA VAL A 9 12.37 74.33 -0.76
C VAL A 9 11.81 73.23 0.13
N VAL A 10 11.88 73.48 1.44
CA VAL A 10 11.19 72.79 2.53
C VAL A 10 9.95 73.63 2.87
N SER A 11 8.81 72.99 3.14
CA SER A 11 7.70 73.65 3.82
C SER A 11 7.10 72.75 4.90
N GLN A 12 6.97 73.35 6.08
CA GLN A 12 6.52 72.83 7.36
C GLN A 12 5.01 72.54 7.38
N SER A 13 4.58 71.62 8.26
CA SER A 13 3.23 71.61 8.81
C SER A 13 3.23 71.06 10.24
N LYS A 14 2.76 71.88 11.20
CA LYS A 14 2.42 71.50 12.58
C LYS A 14 0.90 71.37 12.73
N GLU A 15 0.47 70.21 13.24
CA GLU A 15 -0.69 69.79 14.06
C GLU A 15 -1.99 70.63 14.17
N PRO A 16 -3.17 69.96 14.28
CA PRO A 16 -3.64 69.50 15.61
C PRO A 16 -4.35 68.11 15.68
N LYS A 17 -4.34 67.50 16.89
CA LYS A 17 -5.19 66.35 17.35
C LYS A 17 -6.67 66.77 17.57
N PRO A 18 -7.59 65.87 17.99
CA PRO A 18 -8.06 64.58 17.43
C PRO A 18 -9.61 64.58 17.26
N ILE A 19 -10.25 63.62 16.55
CA ILE A 19 -11.67 63.21 16.76
C ILE A 19 -11.99 61.89 16.02
N ALA A 20 -12.70 61.03 16.77
CA ALA A 20 -13.61 59.93 16.41
C ALA A 20 -13.08 58.66 15.72
N GLU A 21 -13.15 57.59 16.51
CA GLU A 21 -13.14 56.18 16.15
C GLU A 21 -14.20 55.83 15.09
N SER A 22 -13.81 55.05 14.08
CA SER A 22 -14.71 54.13 13.38
C SER A 22 -14.05 52.75 13.36
N VAL A 23 -14.41 51.94 14.35
CA VAL A 23 -14.05 50.53 14.44
C VAL A 23 -14.80 49.77 13.34
N SER A 24 -14.10 49.36 12.28
CA SER A 24 -14.54 48.24 11.44
C SER A 24 -14.09 46.95 12.14
N GLN A 25 -15.04 46.25 12.75
CA GLN A 25 -14.82 44.95 13.36
C GLN A 25 -14.53 43.89 12.29
N ASP A 26 -13.25 43.62 12.05
CA ASP A 26 -12.84 42.30 11.57
C ASP A 26 -13.00 41.32 12.73
N LYS A 27 -14.10 40.57 12.74
CA LYS A 27 -14.27 39.41 13.62
C LYS A 27 -13.23 38.36 13.23
N LYS A 28 -12.14 38.30 13.98
CA LYS A 28 -11.37 37.06 14.15
C LYS A 28 -12.35 35.96 14.58
N GLU A 29 -12.63 35.02 13.69
CA GLU A 29 -13.28 33.77 14.02
C GLU A 29 -12.53 33.12 15.20
N SER A 30 -13.23 32.92 16.30
CA SER A 30 -12.69 32.25 17.48
C SER A 30 -12.46 30.78 17.14
N THR A 31 -11.20 30.33 17.21
CA THR A 31 -10.81 28.93 16.97
C THR A 31 -11.31 27.96 18.05
N GLU A 32 -11.88 28.47 19.15
CA GLU A 32 -12.34 27.68 20.30
C GLU A 32 -13.88 27.55 20.35
N LEU A 33 -14.35 26.34 20.68
CA LEU A 33 -15.77 26.01 20.81
C LEU A 33 -16.47 26.82 21.91
N SER A 34 -17.58 27.48 21.55
CA SER A 34 -18.37 28.28 22.48
C SER A 34 -19.66 27.59 22.91
N PHE A 35 -19.72 27.13 24.16
CA PHE A 35 -20.96 26.60 24.77
C PHE A 35 -22.15 27.55 24.66
N LYS A 36 -21.91 28.87 24.60
CA LYS A 36 -22.99 29.85 24.46
C LYS A 36 -23.65 29.82 23.08
N LYS A 37 -22.90 29.46 22.03
CA LYS A 37 -23.41 29.40 20.65
C LYS A 37 -24.23 28.14 20.38
N HIS A 38 -23.91 27.02 21.03
CA HIS A 38 -24.53 25.72 20.76
C HIS A 38 -25.52 25.26 21.85
N ARG A 39 -26.26 26.19 22.48
CA ARG A 39 -27.26 25.87 23.53
C ARG A 39 -28.49 25.14 23.00
N ASP A 40 -28.70 25.19 21.69
CA ASP A 40 -29.73 24.49 20.91
C ASP A 40 -29.44 22.99 20.76
N LYS A 41 -28.21 22.54 21.03
CA LYS A 41 -27.75 21.17 20.83
C LYS A 41 -27.70 20.40 22.16
N GLU A 42 -27.63 19.08 22.08
CA GLU A 42 -27.52 18.23 23.27
C GLU A 42 -26.21 18.50 24.03
N THR A 43 -26.30 18.69 25.35
CA THR A 43 -25.16 19.06 26.20
C THR A 43 -24.02 18.03 26.14
N GLU A 44 -24.36 16.74 26.05
CA GLU A 44 -23.38 15.66 25.95
C GLU A 44 -22.61 15.70 24.62
N PHE A 45 -23.29 16.03 23.51
CA PHE A 45 -22.66 16.24 22.20
C PHE A 45 -21.67 17.43 22.23
N VAL A 46 -22.09 18.57 22.78
CA VAL A 46 -21.20 19.75 22.88
C VAL A 46 -20.01 19.47 23.81
N THR A 47 -20.22 18.67 24.86
CA THR A 47 -19.14 18.23 25.76
C THR A 47 -18.14 17.33 25.04
N LEU A 48 -18.61 16.40 24.19
CA LEU A 48 -17.76 15.58 23.32
C LEU A 48 -16.98 16.44 22.32
N CYS A 49 -17.62 17.40 21.67
CA CYS A 49 -16.94 18.34 20.76
C CYS A 49 -15.82 19.10 21.47
N LYS A 50 -16.07 19.55 22.72
CA LYS A 50 -15.06 20.26 23.52
C LYS A 50 -13.89 19.36 23.91
N SER A 51 -14.13 18.12 24.33
CA SER A 51 -13.05 17.20 24.70
C SER A 51 -12.15 16.85 23.51
N LEU A 52 -12.73 16.83 22.31
CA LEU A 52 -12.03 16.59 21.05
C LEU A 52 -11.51 17.87 20.36
N HIS A 53 -11.58 19.02 21.05
CA HIS A 53 -11.03 20.30 20.58
C HIS A 53 -11.57 20.73 19.20
N VAL A 54 -12.84 20.42 18.95
CA VAL A 54 -13.54 20.70 17.70
C VAL A 54 -13.93 22.18 17.63
N THR A 55 -13.89 22.79 16.44
CA THR A 55 -14.30 24.20 16.25
C THR A 55 -15.83 24.36 16.20
N ASP A 56 -16.32 25.59 16.38
CA ASP A 56 -17.77 25.90 16.26
C ASP A 56 -18.33 25.40 14.91
N LEU A 57 -17.59 25.64 13.82
CA LEU A 57 -17.99 25.25 12.46
C LEU A 57 -18.13 23.73 12.30
N VAL A 58 -17.12 22.97 12.74
CA VAL A 58 -17.18 21.50 12.66
C VAL A 58 -18.29 20.95 13.57
N CYS A 59 -18.52 21.57 14.73
CA CYS A 59 -19.62 21.21 15.63
C CYS A 59 -20.99 21.37 14.96
N ASP A 60 -21.23 22.49 14.27
CA ASP A 60 -22.50 22.75 13.57
C ASP A 60 -22.72 21.79 12.38
N HIS A 61 -21.67 21.52 11.59
CA HIS A 61 -21.75 20.58 10.47
C HIS A 61 -21.98 19.14 10.95
N ALA A 62 -21.26 18.69 11.98
CA ALA A 62 -21.44 17.34 12.52
C ALA A 62 -22.80 17.16 13.17
N TRP A 63 -23.35 18.21 13.80
CA TRP A 63 -24.73 18.18 14.33
C TRP A 63 -25.76 18.10 13.21
N THR A 64 -25.54 18.80 12.10
CA THR A 64 -26.41 18.74 10.93
C THR A 64 -26.42 17.33 10.34
N LEU A 65 -25.24 16.71 10.16
CA LEU A 65 -25.12 15.33 9.70
C LEU A 65 -25.83 14.35 10.66
N TRP A 66 -25.64 14.52 11.97
CA TRP A 66 -26.35 13.73 12.98
C TRP A 66 -27.86 13.81 12.81
N LYS A 67 -28.42 15.02 12.61
CA LYS A 67 -29.86 15.19 12.42
C LYS A 67 -30.40 14.58 11.13
N THR A 68 -29.58 14.52 10.07
CA THR A 68 -29.95 13.84 8.83
C THR A 68 -30.04 12.32 9.03
N ILE A 69 -29.14 11.73 9.82
CA ILE A 69 -29.11 10.26 9.99
C ILE A 69 -29.96 9.77 11.16
N GLN A 70 -30.32 10.65 12.11
CA GLN A 70 -31.04 10.29 13.33
C GLN A 70 -32.28 9.43 13.06
N ASP A 71 -33.13 9.85 12.11
CA ASP A 71 -34.38 9.16 11.77
C ASP A 71 -34.15 7.81 11.06
N SER A 72 -33.02 7.65 10.37
CA SER A 72 -32.63 6.41 9.68
C SER A 72 -31.90 5.40 10.58
N VAL A 73 -31.50 5.84 11.78
CA VAL A 73 -30.61 5.12 12.70
C VAL A 73 -31.34 4.62 13.95
N GLU A 74 -32.65 4.89 14.10
CA GLU A 74 -33.45 4.39 15.23
C GLU A 74 -33.48 2.84 15.35
N GLU A 75 -33.01 2.10 14.34
CA GLU A 75 -32.83 0.64 14.37
C GLU A 75 -31.42 0.17 14.81
N LEU A 76 -30.45 1.06 15.05
CA LEU A 76 -29.10 0.67 15.46
C LEU A 76 -29.01 0.55 17.00
N GLU A 77 -28.55 -0.61 17.48
CA GLU A 77 -28.24 -0.86 18.91
C GLU A 77 -26.97 -0.12 19.42
N ASP A 78 -26.38 0.75 18.58
CA ASP A 78 -25.13 1.46 18.86
C ASP A 78 -25.37 2.71 19.73
N SER A 79 -24.41 3.07 20.60
CA SER A 79 -24.60 4.21 21.50
C SER A 79 -24.67 5.54 20.73
N GLN A 80 -25.57 6.44 21.14
CA GLN A 80 -25.72 7.78 20.55
C GLN A 80 -24.40 8.57 20.52
N LYS A 81 -23.58 8.41 21.57
CA LYS A 81 -22.24 9.00 21.65
C LYS A 81 -21.29 8.49 20.55
N SER A 82 -21.37 7.21 20.21
CA SER A 82 -20.59 6.60 19.13
C SER A 82 -20.99 7.12 17.75
N LEU A 83 -22.29 7.33 17.54
CA LEU A 83 -22.83 7.91 16.31
C LEU A 83 -22.40 9.37 16.15
N TRP A 84 -22.42 10.17 17.23
CA TRP A 84 -21.86 11.51 17.23
C TRP A 84 -20.36 11.55 16.88
N GLY A 85 -19.57 10.65 17.46
CA GLY A 85 -18.16 10.55 17.10
C GLY A 85 -17.94 10.19 15.63
N SER A 86 -18.80 9.35 15.07
CA SER A 86 -18.78 8.97 13.67
C SER A 86 -19.13 10.15 12.75
N CYS A 87 -20.14 10.96 13.13
CA CYS A 87 -20.47 12.21 12.42
C CYS A 87 -19.33 13.22 12.47
N LEU A 88 -18.65 13.35 13.63
CA LEU A 88 -17.48 14.21 13.79
C LEU A 88 -16.33 13.77 12.87
N PHE A 89 -16.06 12.47 12.79
CA PHE A 89 -15.03 11.93 11.89
C PHE A 89 -15.34 12.23 10.42
N ALA A 90 -16.57 11.96 9.97
CA ALA A 90 -17.00 12.23 8.61
C ALA A 90 -16.85 13.73 8.27
N THR A 91 -17.35 14.59 9.15
CA THR A 91 -17.28 16.05 8.99
C THR A 91 -15.84 16.56 8.94
N VAL A 92 -14.98 16.12 9.86
CA VAL A 92 -13.57 16.54 9.90
C VAL A 92 -12.83 16.13 8.63
N THR A 93 -13.13 14.92 8.13
CA THR A 93 -12.55 14.38 6.90
C THR A 93 -13.03 15.14 5.67
N ASP A 94 -14.33 15.43 5.57
CA ASP A 94 -14.88 16.21 4.46
C ASP A 94 -14.29 17.61 4.39
N MET A 95 -14.16 18.26 5.54
CA MET A 95 -13.68 19.63 5.64
C MET A 95 -12.14 19.78 5.63
N ASP A 96 -11.37 18.69 5.63
CA ASP A 96 -9.90 18.70 5.81
C ASP A 96 -9.43 19.46 7.07
N THR A 97 -10.20 19.36 8.15
CA THR A 97 -9.93 20.13 9.36
C THR A 97 -9.06 19.38 10.37
N ALA A 98 -8.44 20.16 11.25
CA ALA A 98 -7.50 19.71 12.23
C ALA A 98 -8.07 19.74 13.65
N SER A 99 -8.62 18.62 14.11
CA SER A 99 -9.30 18.60 15.42
C SER A 99 -8.67 17.58 16.39
N PHE A 100 -8.69 16.30 16.05
CA PHE A 100 -8.29 15.21 16.94
C PHE A 100 -7.58 14.10 16.18
N THR A 101 -6.92 13.20 16.91
CA THR A 101 -6.43 11.93 16.37
C THR A 101 -7.51 10.86 16.44
N LEU A 102 -7.40 9.81 15.62
CA LEU A 102 -8.32 8.67 15.68
C LEU A 102 -8.33 8.04 17.08
N THR A 103 -7.17 7.85 17.70
CA THR A 103 -7.11 7.31 19.08
C THR A 103 -7.87 8.20 20.07
N GLN A 104 -7.78 9.53 19.97
CA GLN A 104 -8.53 10.42 20.86
C GLN A 104 -10.04 10.27 20.66
N LEU A 105 -10.49 10.19 19.40
CA LEU A 105 -11.89 9.93 19.08
C LEU A 105 -12.37 8.59 19.65
N LEU A 106 -11.65 7.51 19.37
CA LEU A 106 -11.97 6.15 19.81
C LEU A 106 -12.07 6.05 21.34
N LYS A 107 -11.15 6.68 22.08
CA LYS A 107 -11.21 6.75 23.55
C LYS A 107 -12.41 7.56 24.04
N ALA A 108 -12.78 8.63 23.34
CA ALA A 108 -13.92 9.46 23.74
C ALA A 108 -15.26 8.73 23.55
N VAL A 109 -15.38 7.86 22.55
CA VAL A 109 -16.59 7.08 22.25
C VAL A 109 -16.54 5.63 22.70
N SER A 110 -15.46 5.20 23.36
CA SER A 110 -15.26 3.83 23.85
C SER A 110 -15.43 2.75 22.77
N LEU A 111 -14.86 2.98 21.59
CA LEU A 111 -14.84 2.01 20.49
C LEU A 111 -13.43 1.58 20.14
N ASN A 112 -13.29 0.37 19.60
CA ASN A 112 -12.08 -0.04 18.89
C ASN A 112 -12.15 0.30 17.39
N VAL A 113 -11.00 0.24 16.70
CA VAL A 113 -10.90 0.57 15.27
C VAL A 113 -11.92 -0.20 14.42
N LYS A 114 -12.06 -1.52 14.60
CA LYS A 114 -12.97 -2.35 13.78
C LYS A 114 -14.44 -2.04 14.05
N GLN A 115 -14.82 -1.85 15.30
CA GLN A 115 -16.17 -1.42 15.68
C GLN A 115 -16.51 -0.07 15.08
N PHE A 116 -15.58 0.89 15.15
CA PHE A 116 -15.75 2.23 14.59
C PHE A 116 -15.90 2.20 13.07
N LEU A 117 -15.03 1.49 12.35
CA LEU A 117 -15.12 1.34 10.90
C LEU A 117 -16.45 0.71 10.47
N ALA A 118 -16.91 -0.33 11.18
CA ALA A 118 -18.20 -0.96 10.91
C ALA A 118 -19.36 0.01 11.17
N LEU A 119 -19.31 0.78 12.26
CA LEU A 119 -20.33 1.77 12.58
C LEU A 119 -20.44 2.85 11.51
N VAL A 120 -19.32 3.44 11.08
CA VAL A 120 -19.36 4.51 10.08
C VAL A 120 -19.95 4.03 8.76
N ARG A 121 -19.64 2.78 8.35
CA ARG A 121 -20.22 2.19 7.14
C ARG A 121 -21.71 1.94 7.24
N LYS A 122 -22.22 1.57 8.42
CA LYS A 122 -23.66 1.43 8.63
C LYS A 122 -24.41 2.75 8.49
N MET A 123 -23.76 3.90 8.72
CA MET A 123 -24.39 5.21 8.55
C MET A 123 -24.64 5.58 7.07
N ASP A 124 -23.98 4.90 6.12
CA ASP A 124 -24.13 5.17 4.68
C ASP A 124 -25.36 4.47 4.08
N VAL A 125 -26.53 4.64 4.74
CA VAL A 125 -27.78 3.89 4.45
C VAL A 125 -28.26 4.07 3.00
N ASN A 126 -28.09 5.28 2.45
CA ASN A 126 -28.58 5.65 1.11
C ASN A 126 -27.48 5.70 0.04
N LEU A 127 -26.25 5.29 0.36
CA LEU A 127 -25.05 5.39 -0.51
C LEU A 127 -24.68 6.83 -0.93
N ASP A 128 -25.26 7.84 -0.27
CA ASP A 128 -25.00 9.26 -0.49
C ASP A 128 -24.82 10.06 0.82
N THR A 129 -25.12 9.45 1.98
CA THR A 129 -24.96 10.06 3.30
C THR A 129 -23.50 10.31 3.63
N ILE A 130 -22.62 9.37 3.27
CA ILE A 130 -21.19 9.46 3.49
C ILE A 130 -20.49 9.75 2.18
N SER A 131 -19.69 10.82 2.17
CA SER A 131 -18.98 11.23 0.96
C SER A 131 -17.99 10.17 0.46
N THR A 132 -17.67 10.21 -0.83
CA THR A 132 -16.62 9.36 -1.42
C THR A 132 -15.25 9.58 -0.77
N LYS A 133 -14.98 10.79 -0.28
CA LYS A 133 -13.76 11.15 0.43
C LYS A 133 -13.68 10.46 1.79
N VAL A 134 -14.76 10.48 2.56
CA VAL A 134 -14.85 9.77 3.85
C VAL A 134 -14.76 8.27 3.64
N ASN A 135 -15.48 7.73 2.66
CA ASN A 135 -15.41 6.31 2.30
C ASN A 135 -13.98 5.88 1.91
N SER A 136 -13.26 6.70 1.14
CA SER A 136 -11.85 6.46 0.80
C SER A 136 -10.95 6.48 2.05
N ALA A 137 -11.15 7.47 2.93
CA ALA A 137 -10.41 7.57 4.19
C ALA A 137 -10.64 6.35 5.11
N LEU A 138 -11.88 5.84 5.19
CA LEU A 138 -12.22 4.62 5.94
C LEU A 138 -11.53 3.39 5.37
N SER A 139 -11.59 3.20 4.04
CA SER A 139 -10.91 2.07 3.37
C SER A 139 -9.40 2.13 3.59
N HIS A 140 -8.79 3.31 3.47
CA HIS A 140 -7.36 3.49 3.70
C HIS A 140 -6.98 3.20 5.17
N LEU A 141 -7.75 3.74 6.11
CA LEU A 141 -7.56 3.51 7.54
C LEU A 141 -7.67 2.03 7.90
N GLU A 142 -8.65 1.31 7.35
CA GLU A 142 -8.83 -0.12 7.59
C GLU A 142 -7.62 -0.92 7.12
N LYS A 143 -7.15 -0.69 5.89
CA LYS A 143 -5.96 -1.37 5.35
C LYS A 143 -4.73 -1.11 6.21
N LYS A 144 -4.52 0.14 6.61
CA LYS A 144 -3.41 0.54 7.48
C LYS A 144 -3.47 -0.16 8.84
N TYR A 145 -4.66 -0.23 9.44
CA TYR A 145 -4.87 -0.94 10.70
C TYR A 145 -4.58 -2.44 10.56
N ASP A 146 -5.12 -3.10 9.52
CA ASP A 146 -4.94 -4.53 9.30
C ASP A 146 -3.46 -4.90 9.08
N VAL A 147 -2.72 -4.06 8.35
CA VAL A 147 -1.27 -4.21 8.16
C VAL A 147 -0.53 -4.04 9.48
N MET A 148 -0.83 -2.99 10.25
CA MET A 148 -0.18 -2.77 11.55
C MET A 148 -0.46 -3.91 12.54
N LEU A 149 -1.71 -4.40 12.59
CA LEU A 149 -2.10 -5.54 13.43
C LEU A 149 -1.34 -6.81 13.03
N ALA A 150 -1.26 -7.12 11.74
CA ALA A 150 -0.52 -8.29 11.26
C ALA A 150 0.99 -8.20 11.60
N LEU A 151 1.59 -7.02 11.41
CA LEU A 151 2.99 -6.75 11.75
C LEU A 151 3.23 -6.89 13.26
N TYR A 152 2.34 -6.33 14.09
CA TYR A 152 2.46 -6.44 15.54
C TYR A 152 2.31 -7.87 16.04
N GLN A 153 1.32 -8.63 15.55
CA GLN A 153 1.15 -10.03 15.91
C GLN A 153 2.39 -10.87 15.55
N ARG A 154 3.01 -10.59 14.39
CA ARG A 154 4.23 -11.26 13.99
C ARG A 154 5.44 -10.81 14.81
N PHE A 155 5.56 -9.52 15.10
CA PHE A 155 6.57 -8.96 16.00
C PHE A 155 6.51 -9.64 17.36
N GLU A 156 5.34 -9.69 18.00
CA GLU A 156 5.15 -10.30 19.31
C GLU A 156 5.55 -11.78 19.31
N LYS A 157 5.16 -12.53 18.26
CA LYS A 157 5.55 -13.93 18.09
C LYS A 157 7.05 -14.10 17.92
N THR A 158 7.71 -13.25 17.12
CA THR A 158 9.17 -13.30 16.92
C THR A 158 9.92 -12.90 18.18
N CYS A 159 9.45 -11.89 18.92
CA CYS A 159 10.05 -11.52 20.21
C CYS A 159 10.02 -12.69 21.20
N LYS A 160 8.94 -13.47 21.26
CA LYS A 160 8.84 -14.68 22.12
C LYS A 160 9.86 -15.76 21.75
N SER A 161 10.31 -15.85 20.49
CA SER A 161 11.36 -16.80 20.08
C SER A 161 12.77 -16.23 20.20
N VAL A 162 12.91 -14.90 20.23
CA VAL A 162 14.19 -14.19 20.31
C VAL A 162 14.62 -13.94 21.74
N PHE A 163 13.73 -13.39 22.57
CA PHE A 163 14.05 -12.94 23.92
C PHE A 163 13.73 -14.03 24.94
N ALA A 164 14.61 -14.18 25.93
CA ALA A 164 14.37 -15.06 27.06
C ALA A 164 13.33 -14.38 27.98
N SER A 165 12.31 -15.12 28.40
CA SER A 165 11.32 -14.65 29.39
C SER A 165 12.00 -14.49 30.74
N VAL A 166 12.61 -13.33 30.96
CA VAL A 166 13.21 -12.95 32.24
C VAL A 166 12.21 -12.01 32.90
N SER A 167 11.95 -12.13 34.20
CA SER A 167 11.07 -11.18 34.92
C SER A 167 11.66 -9.77 35.04
N ASP A 168 12.53 -9.37 34.11
CA ASP A 168 13.30 -8.14 34.09
C ASP A 168 12.58 -7.05 33.27
N ASN A 169 12.48 -5.84 33.82
CA ASN A 169 11.97 -4.67 33.12
C ASN A 169 12.78 -4.37 31.84
N LYS A 170 14.04 -4.79 31.77
CA LYS A 170 14.90 -4.57 30.59
C LYS A 170 14.42 -5.28 29.33
N GLU A 171 13.82 -6.47 29.45
CA GLU A 171 13.25 -7.19 28.29
C GLU A 171 12.11 -6.37 27.69
N LYS A 172 11.17 -5.94 28.52
CA LYS A 172 10.02 -5.11 28.11
C LYS A 172 10.45 -3.78 27.51
N GLU A 173 11.45 -3.12 28.10
CA GLU A 173 12.00 -1.86 27.58
C GLU A 173 12.66 -2.06 26.21
N THR A 174 13.38 -3.17 26.01
CA THR A 174 13.99 -3.52 24.73
C THR A 174 12.94 -3.77 23.64
N ILE A 175 11.90 -4.55 23.96
CA ILE A 175 10.78 -4.81 23.05
C ILE A 175 10.06 -3.51 22.69
N ARG A 176 9.79 -2.64 23.68
CA ARG A 176 9.17 -1.31 23.44
C ARG A 176 10.03 -0.43 22.54
N THR A 177 11.34 -0.40 22.79
CA THR A 177 12.31 0.35 21.98
C THR A 177 12.33 -0.17 20.54
N CYS A 178 12.37 -1.50 20.35
CA CYS A 178 12.37 -2.12 19.03
C CYS A 178 11.08 -1.79 18.24
N TRP A 179 9.91 -1.92 18.87
CA TRP A 179 8.64 -1.60 18.21
C TRP A 179 8.52 -0.11 17.87
N THR A 180 8.89 0.78 18.80
CA THR A 180 8.84 2.23 18.58
C THR A 180 9.81 2.67 17.48
N MET A 181 11.01 2.07 17.43
CA MET A 181 11.96 2.29 16.34
C MET A 181 11.39 1.81 15.00
N PHE A 182 10.75 0.64 14.97
CA PHE A 182 10.10 0.14 13.76
C PHE A 182 9.01 1.08 13.27
N LEU A 183 8.14 1.56 14.16
CA LEU A 183 7.07 2.50 13.81
C LEU A 183 7.62 3.79 13.22
N LEU A 184 8.71 4.33 13.78
CA LEU A 184 9.42 5.49 13.25
C LEU A 184 10.08 5.19 11.90
N ALA A 185 10.75 4.04 11.76
CA ALA A 185 11.37 3.62 10.52
C ALA A 185 10.33 3.52 9.41
N LYS A 186 9.19 2.86 9.67
CA LYS A 186 8.09 2.75 8.72
C LYS A 186 7.57 4.14 8.33
N GLY A 187 7.28 5.02 9.28
CA GLY A 187 6.73 6.36 9.01
C GLY A 187 7.68 7.31 8.27
N ARG A 188 9.00 7.08 8.35
CA ARG A 188 10.01 7.92 7.66
C ARG A 188 10.50 7.32 6.34
N ALA A 189 10.64 6.00 6.28
CA ALA A 189 11.24 5.33 5.13
C ALA A 189 10.22 4.95 4.05
N LEU A 190 8.96 4.69 4.43
CA LEU A 190 7.92 4.21 3.53
C LEU A 190 6.81 5.27 3.36
N GLN A 191 6.45 5.54 2.10
CA GLN A 191 5.33 6.40 1.71
C GLN A 191 4.03 5.60 1.51
N MET A 192 4.14 4.33 1.12
CA MET A 192 3.00 3.41 1.12
C MET A 192 2.73 2.92 2.55
N GLU A 193 1.58 3.31 3.08
CA GLU A 193 1.22 3.02 4.48
C GLU A 193 0.71 1.59 4.67
N ASP A 194 0.10 0.99 3.64
CA ASP A 194 -0.55 -0.33 3.66
C ASP A 194 0.27 -1.46 2.99
N ASP A 195 1.52 -1.22 2.64
CA ASP A 195 2.42 -2.28 2.17
C ASP A 195 2.80 -3.22 3.31
N LEU A 196 2.43 -4.50 3.20
CA LEU A 196 2.73 -5.50 4.22
C LEU A 196 4.16 -6.06 4.11
N VAL A 197 4.64 -6.31 2.90
CA VAL A 197 5.87 -7.09 2.68
C VAL A 197 7.11 -6.29 3.01
N ILE A 198 7.27 -5.09 2.45
CA ILE A 198 8.41 -4.20 2.71
C ILE A 198 8.37 -3.73 4.15
N SER A 199 7.19 -3.45 4.71
CA SER A 199 7.06 -3.16 6.15
C SER A 199 7.54 -4.33 7.02
N PHE A 200 7.22 -5.57 6.65
CA PHE A 200 7.70 -6.74 7.38
C PHE A 200 9.22 -6.94 7.24
N GLN A 201 9.77 -6.72 6.04
CA GLN A 201 11.22 -6.76 5.82
C GLN A 201 11.94 -5.68 6.64
N LEU A 202 11.38 -4.47 6.71
CA LEU A 202 11.89 -3.36 7.54
C LEU A 202 11.80 -3.69 9.06
N LEU A 203 10.76 -4.39 9.49
CA LEU A 203 10.66 -4.91 10.86
C LEU A 203 11.79 -5.89 11.18
N LEU A 204 12.14 -6.79 10.25
CA LEU A 204 13.27 -7.70 10.41
C LEU A 204 14.62 -6.95 10.49
N CYS A 205 14.80 -5.88 9.71
CA CYS A 205 15.98 -5.00 9.83
C CYS A 205 16.06 -4.37 11.23
N THR A 206 14.92 -3.89 11.75
CA THR A 206 14.85 -3.29 13.09
C THR A 206 15.17 -4.32 14.18
N LEU A 207 14.63 -5.54 14.06
CA LEU A 207 14.94 -6.64 14.97
C LEU A 207 16.43 -7.02 14.92
N GLU A 208 17.04 -7.13 13.74
CA GLU A 208 18.48 -7.36 13.60
C GLU A 208 19.28 -6.30 14.37
N PHE A 209 18.94 -5.03 14.14
CA PHE A 209 19.63 -3.89 14.76
C PHE A 209 19.56 -3.94 16.29
N CYS A 210 18.37 -4.23 16.83
CA CYS A 210 18.14 -4.33 18.27
C CYS A 210 18.82 -5.57 18.87
N ILE A 211 18.64 -6.76 18.28
CA ILE A 211 19.17 -8.03 18.79
C ILE A 211 20.69 -8.01 18.84
N LYS A 212 21.36 -7.49 17.80
CA LYS A 212 22.82 -7.35 17.74
C LYS A 212 23.39 -6.53 18.91
N ARG A 213 22.58 -5.65 19.50
CA ARG A 213 22.95 -4.73 20.59
C ARG A 213 22.39 -5.13 21.96
N CYS A 214 21.68 -6.24 22.04
CA CYS A 214 21.16 -6.76 23.30
C CYS A 214 22.25 -7.50 24.08
N PRO A 215 22.28 -7.39 25.42
CA PRO A 215 23.06 -8.27 26.27
C PRO A 215 22.74 -9.73 25.96
N PRO A 216 23.74 -10.62 25.79
CA PRO A 216 23.51 -12.01 25.46
C PRO A 216 22.52 -12.68 26.41
N ASP A 217 22.55 -12.38 27.70
CA ASP A 217 21.70 -13.00 28.73
C ASP A 217 20.20 -12.86 28.45
N LEU A 218 19.77 -11.79 27.75
CA LEU A 218 18.37 -11.54 27.38
C LEU A 218 17.91 -12.33 26.15
N LEU A 219 18.81 -13.04 25.46
CA LEU A 219 18.51 -13.73 24.21
C LEU A 219 18.31 -15.24 24.43
N GLN A 220 17.49 -15.85 23.57
CA GLN A 220 17.37 -17.30 23.46
C GLN A 220 18.65 -17.92 22.86
N PRO A 221 18.96 -19.21 23.11
CA PRO A 221 20.22 -19.84 22.71
C PRO A 221 20.57 -19.71 21.22
N LEU A 222 19.56 -19.81 20.35
CA LEU A 222 19.73 -19.69 18.90
C LEU A 222 20.31 -18.32 18.52
N TYR A 223 19.76 -17.24 19.06
CA TYR A 223 20.21 -15.87 18.80
C TYR A 223 21.51 -15.52 19.54
N LYS A 224 21.71 -16.04 20.77
CA LYS A 224 23.02 -15.97 21.47
C LYS A 224 24.16 -16.52 20.61
N SER A 225 23.94 -17.67 19.98
CA SER A 225 24.94 -18.33 19.14
C SER A 225 25.20 -17.58 17.83
N ALA A 226 24.18 -16.90 17.29
CA ALA A 226 24.30 -16.11 16.06
C ALA A 226 25.21 -14.89 16.27
N ILE A 227 25.03 -14.13 17.37
CA ILE A 227 25.84 -12.93 17.66
C ILE A 227 27.27 -13.26 18.15
N SER A 228 27.48 -14.40 18.82
CA SER A 228 28.78 -14.74 19.43
C SER A 228 29.88 -15.06 18.41
N LYS A 229 29.51 -15.43 17.18
CA LYS A 229 30.48 -15.72 16.11
C LYS A 229 31.14 -14.46 15.54
N VAL A 230 30.56 -13.27 15.80
CA VAL A 230 31.08 -11.98 15.33
C VAL A 230 31.96 -11.31 16.39
N GLN A 231 31.73 -11.57 17.68
CA GLN A 231 32.44 -10.94 18.81
C GLN A 231 33.66 -11.73 19.34
N SER A 232 34.18 -12.70 18.59
CA SER A 232 35.40 -13.41 19.03
C SER A 232 36.58 -12.43 19.09
N PRO A 233 37.23 -12.22 20.25
CA PRO A 233 38.47 -11.44 20.29
C PRO A 233 39.53 -12.15 19.44
N PRO A 234 40.44 -11.44 18.75
CA PRO A 234 41.52 -12.11 18.04
C PRO A 234 42.30 -12.96 19.06
N GLY A 235 42.28 -14.27 18.84
CA GLY A 235 42.95 -15.24 19.70
C GLY A 235 44.41 -14.84 19.91
N ARG A 236 44.84 -14.87 21.17
CA ARG A 236 46.23 -14.63 21.58
C ARG A 236 47.15 -15.74 21.06
N THR A 237 47.46 -15.76 19.78
CA THR A 237 48.58 -16.55 19.23
C THR A 237 49.12 -15.92 17.95
N ALA A 238 50.10 -15.03 18.08
CA ALA A 238 51.21 -14.89 17.14
C ALA A 238 52.21 -13.85 17.68
N ARG A 239 53.30 -14.33 18.30
CA ARG A 239 54.50 -13.51 18.48
C ARG A 239 55.08 -13.20 17.09
N ARG A 240 55.47 -11.94 16.89
CA ARG A 240 56.56 -11.45 16.01
C ARG A 240 56.24 -11.31 14.52
N SER A 241 55.92 -10.09 14.07
CA SER A 241 56.86 -9.24 13.31
C SER A 241 56.18 -7.92 12.89
N GLN A 242 56.95 -6.84 12.88
CA GLN A 242 56.57 -5.51 12.41
C GLN A 242 56.40 -5.50 10.89
N SER A 243 55.32 -4.91 10.36
CA SER A 243 55.37 -3.91 9.27
C SER A 243 53.98 -3.55 8.72
N LYS A 244 53.81 -2.24 8.50
CA LYS A 244 52.80 -1.52 7.69
C LYS A 244 51.32 -1.68 8.05
N ALA A 245 50.79 -0.56 8.57
CA ALA A 245 49.38 -0.27 8.74
C ALA A 245 48.58 -0.56 7.45
N LYS A 246 47.80 -1.64 7.49
CA LYS A 246 46.66 -1.85 6.60
C LYS A 246 45.44 -1.33 7.36
N SER A 247 44.81 -0.28 6.82
CA SER A 247 43.61 0.32 7.38
C SER A 247 42.58 -0.75 7.72
N ARG A 248 42.04 -0.70 8.94
CA ARG A 248 40.93 -1.55 9.40
C ARG A 248 39.80 -1.47 8.37
N LEU A 249 39.36 -2.61 7.84
CA LEU A 249 38.08 -2.71 7.13
C LEU A 249 36.97 -2.37 8.13
N PRO A 250 35.98 -1.52 7.79
CA PRO A 250 34.82 -1.31 8.65
C PRO A 250 34.15 -2.67 8.91
N GLU A 251 33.87 -2.98 10.18
CA GLU A 251 32.96 -4.09 10.48
C GLU A 251 31.65 -3.87 9.72
N SER A 252 31.16 -4.90 9.04
CA SER A 252 29.89 -4.82 8.30
C SER A 252 28.79 -4.28 9.22
N GLU A 253 28.14 -3.19 8.81
CA GLU A 253 27.04 -2.54 9.55
C GLU A 253 25.95 -3.56 9.91
N VAL A 254 25.67 -4.49 8.98
CA VAL A 254 24.75 -5.63 9.11
C VAL A 254 25.46 -6.90 9.57
N ASP A 255 24.92 -7.58 10.58
CA ASP A 255 25.27 -8.97 10.87
C ASP A 255 24.49 -9.92 9.93
N LEU A 256 25.17 -10.37 8.87
CA LEU A 256 24.57 -11.23 7.85
C LEU A 256 24.12 -12.59 8.39
N GLN A 257 24.76 -13.11 9.44
CA GLN A 257 24.40 -14.40 10.02
C GLN A 257 23.12 -14.27 10.85
N LEU A 258 23.04 -13.25 11.70
CA LEU A 258 21.83 -12.92 12.45
C LEU A 258 20.65 -12.63 11.51
N LEU A 259 20.88 -11.82 10.47
CA LEU A 259 19.85 -11.50 9.49
C LEU A 259 19.33 -12.76 8.78
N LYS A 260 20.24 -13.66 8.38
CA LYS A 260 19.87 -14.93 7.74
C LYS A 260 19.04 -15.81 8.68
N THR A 261 19.41 -15.89 9.96
CA THR A 261 18.66 -16.63 10.97
C THR A 261 17.25 -16.05 11.15
N LEU A 262 17.11 -14.73 11.27
CA LEU A 262 15.81 -14.06 11.34
C LEU A 262 14.96 -14.33 10.09
N CYS A 263 15.56 -14.27 8.90
CA CYS A 263 14.84 -14.52 7.64
C CYS A 263 14.36 -15.97 7.53
N GLN A 264 15.16 -16.94 7.96
CA GLN A 264 14.80 -18.36 7.95
C GLN A 264 13.61 -18.67 8.88
N GLU A 265 13.64 -18.16 10.11
CA GLU A 265 12.52 -18.30 11.07
C GLU A 265 11.23 -17.59 10.59
N ASN A 266 11.35 -16.68 9.63
CA ASN A 266 10.27 -15.85 9.12
C ASN A 266 9.90 -16.10 7.66
N ASP A 267 10.38 -17.18 7.06
CA ASP A 267 10.07 -17.56 5.68
C ASP A 267 10.41 -16.43 4.65
N CYS A 268 11.37 -15.55 4.98
CA CYS A 268 11.77 -14.40 4.16
C CYS A 268 13.03 -14.65 3.32
N ASN A 269 13.14 -13.96 2.18
CA ASN A 269 14.36 -13.94 1.40
C ASN A 269 15.41 -13.00 2.04
N SER A 270 16.54 -13.55 2.46
CA SER A 270 17.59 -12.78 3.15
C SER A 270 18.24 -11.69 2.29
N GLU A 271 18.29 -11.87 0.96
CA GLU A 271 18.84 -10.85 0.08
C GLU A 271 17.89 -9.66 -0.05
N GLU A 272 16.57 -9.89 -0.15
CA GLU A 272 15.61 -8.77 -0.15
C GLU A 272 15.69 -7.96 1.14
N VAL A 273 15.68 -8.62 2.31
CA VAL A 273 15.77 -7.94 3.60
C VAL A 273 17.09 -7.18 3.74
N LYS A 274 18.20 -7.75 3.26
CA LYS A 274 19.49 -7.06 3.23
C LYS A 274 19.46 -5.81 2.36
N ASN A 275 18.78 -5.83 1.22
CA ASN A 275 18.63 -4.65 0.38
C ASN A 275 17.77 -3.58 1.06
N VAL A 276 16.66 -3.96 1.70
CA VAL A 276 15.86 -3.04 2.54
C VAL A 276 16.72 -2.42 3.65
N TYR A 277 17.62 -3.20 4.24
CA TYR A 277 18.56 -2.69 5.24
C TYR A 277 19.45 -1.61 4.63
N GLN A 278 20.16 -1.96 3.55
CA GLN A 278 21.20 -1.11 2.94
C GLN A 278 20.65 0.17 2.30
N THR A 279 19.39 0.19 1.88
CA THR A 279 18.80 1.37 1.26
C THR A 279 17.91 2.13 2.24
N SER A 280 16.81 1.54 2.69
CA SER A 280 15.76 2.23 3.44
C SER A 280 16.09 2.34 4.93
N PHE A 281 16.57 1.26 5.55
CA PHE A 281 16.82 1.26 7.00
C PHE A 281 18.08 2.04 7.37
N SER A 282 19.18 1.90 6.63
CA SER A 282 20.41 2.70 6.86
C SER A 282 20.13 4.19 6.69
N ALA A 283 19.37 4.62 5.67
CA ALA A 283 18.95 6.01 5.53
C ALA A 283 18.12 6.51 6.73
N PHE A 284 17.29 5.64 7.31
CA PHE A 284 16.57 5.94 8.56
C PHE A 284 17.52 6.08 9.75
N LEU A 285 18.49 5.16 9.91
CA LEU A 285 19.48 5.22 10.98
C LEU A 285 20.33 6.49 10.90
N ASP A 286 20.73 6.89 9.69
CA ASP A 286 21.45 8.15 9.43
C ASP A 286 20.60 9.36 9.85
N SER A 287 19.29 9.34 9.59
CA SER A 287 18.38 10.42 10.00
C SER A 287 18.22 10.59 11.52
N LEU A 288 18.67 9.62 12.30
CA LEU A 288 18.62 9.60 13.76
C LEU A 288 20.02 9.64 14.41
N ASP A 289 21.08 9.80 13.62
CA ASP A 289 22.47 9.70 14.07
C ASP A 289 22.77 8.40 14.83
N LEU A 290 22.10 7.30 14.45
CA LEU A 290 22.26 5.97 15.08
C LEU A 290 23.24 5.06 14.34
N SER A 291 23.70 5.49 13.17
CA SER A 291 24.67 4.77 12.35
C SER A 291 25.99 4.59 13.13
N GLY A 292 26.40 3.34 13.32
CA GLY A 292 27.60 3.00 14.10
C GLY A 292 27.45 3.09 15.63
N SER A 293 26.25 3.37 16.17
CA SER A 293 26.03 3.33 17.63
C SER A 293 26.23 1.91 18.18
N ALA A 294 27.02 1.79 19.25
CA ALA A 294 27.26 0.54 19.98
C ALA A 294 26.15 0.17 20.97
N HIS A 295 25.24 1.12 21.27
CA HIS A 295 24.19 0.95 22.26
C HIS A 295 22.80 1.14 21.64
N LEU A 296 21.81 0.44 22.22
CA LEU A 296 20.41 0.70 21.93
C LEU A 296 20.08 2.16 22.29
N PRO A 297 19.36 2.91 21.43
CA PRO A 297 18.91 4.24 21.77
C PRO A 297 17.98 4.20 22.98
N GLN A 298 18.03 5.26 23.80
CA GLN A 298 17.15 5.37 24.96
C GLN A 298 15.69 5.50 24.50
N GLY A 299 14.81 4.64 25.04
CA GLY A 299 13.40 4.58 24.65
C GLY A 299 12.67 5.92 24.71
N LYS A 300 12.96 6.76 25.72
CA LYS A 300 12.33 8.08 25.91
C LYS A 300 12.51 9.04 24.73
N GLY A 301 13.67 9.03 24.06
CA GLY A 301 13.92 9.90 22.91
C GLY A 301 13.15 9.47 21.67
N LEU A 302 13.05 8.15 21.45
CA LEU A 302 12.25 7.60 20.35
C LEU A 302 10.75 7.79 20.58
N ASP A 303 10.28 7.60 21.82
CA ASP A 303 8.88 7.80 22.19
C ASP A 303 8.40 9.22 21.91
N GLN A 304 9.24 10.23 22.20
CA GLN A 304 8.91 11.63 21.91
C GLN A 304 8.84 11.89 20.40
N GLN A 305 9.83 11.43 19.63
CA GLN A 305 9.82 11.60 18.17
C GLN A 305 8.63 10.89 17.52
N TYR A 306 8.25 9.71 18.02
CA TYR A 306 7.06 9.01 17.54
C TYR A 306 5.78 9.74 17.95
N GLN A 307 5.71 10.28 19.16
CA GLN A 307 4.57 11.09 19.61
C GLN A 307 4.32 12.27 18.67
N GLU A 308 5.37 13.00 18.28
CA GLU A 308 5.28 14.12 17.33
C GLU A 308 4.79 13.66 15.96
N HIS A 309 5.33 12.56 15.45
CA HIS A 309 4.89 11.95 14.19
C HIS A 309 3.41 11.53 14.24
N TYR A 310 3.00 10.83 15.30
CA TYR A 310 1.63 10.39 15.52
C TYR A 310 0.65 11.57 15.56
N LEU A 311 0.94 12.62 16.35
CA LEU A 311 0.09 13.81 16.44
C LEU A 311 -0.03 14.52 15.08
N LYS A 312 1.04 14.55 14.30
CA LYS A 312 1.04 15.11 12.94
C LYS A 312 0.17 14.28 11.99
N SER A 313 0.24 12.95 12.06
CA SER A 313 -0.54 12.04 11.22
C SER A 313 -2.03 11.95 11.59
N ARG A 314 -2.37 12.26 12.85
CA ARG A 314 -3.73 12.15 13.44
C ARG A 314 -4.35 10.75 13.37
N ASP A 315 -3.52 9.74 13.29
CA ASP A 315 -3.98 8.36 13.17
C ASP A 315 -4.23 7.70 14.54
N PHE A 316 -4.26 6.36 14.60
CA PHE A 316 -4.15 5.60 15.82
C PHE A 316 -2.68 5.51 16.30
N ASP A 317 -2.47 5.54 17.62
CA ASP A 317 -1.15 5.39 18.24
C ASP A 317 -0.72 3.91 18.20
N GLY A 318 0.23 3.58 17.33
CA GLY A 318 0.73 2.22 17.15
C GLY A 318 1.47 1.65 18.37
N ARG A 319 1.87 2.46 19.35
CA ARG A 319 2.49 1.93 20.59
C ARG A 319 1.48 1.25 21.49
N LEU A 320 0.20 1.61 21.38
CA LEU A 320 -0.87 1.05 22.20
C LEU A 320 -1.06 -0.46 22.02
N PHE A 321 -0.58 -1.03 20.90
CA PHE A 321 -0.51 -2.47 20.71
C PHE A 321 0.31 -3.17 21.80
N LEU A 322 1.43 -2.57 22.23
CA LEU A 322 2.28 -3.12 23.31
C LEU A 322 1.58 -3.12 24.66
N ASP A 323 0.70 -2.13 24.88
CA ASP A 323 0.03 -1.90 26.15
C ASP A 323 -1.27 -2.71 26.27
N GLY A 324 -1.67 -3.43 25.20
CA GLY A 324 -2.90 -4.21 25.20
C GLY A 324 -4.17 -3.35 25.14
N ASP A 325 -4.07 -2.10 24.68
CA ASP A 325 -5.16 -1.12 24.74
C ASP A 325 -6.36 -1.55 23.88
N GLU A 326 -7.56 -1.45 24.46
CA GLU A 326 -8.82 -1.89 23.86
C GLU A 326 -9.19 -1.12 22.58
N THR A 327 -8.62 0.07 22.35
CA THR A 327 -8.90 0.85 21.13
C THR A 327 -8.28 0.24 19.88
N VAL A 328 -7.16 -0.49 20.01
CA VAL A 328 -6.43 -1.08 18.89
C VAL A 328 -6.50 -2.61 18.87
N LEU A 329 -6.86 -3.24 19.99
CA LEU A 329 -7.02 -4.68 20.10
C LEU A 329 -8.45 -5.02 20.54
N VAL A 330 -9.08 -5.94 19.81
CA VAL A 330 -10.36 -6.50 20.26
C VAL A 330 -10.08 -7.38 21.49
N PRO A 331 -10.83 -7.20 22.61
CA PRO A 331 -10.74 -8.12 23.74
C PRO A 331 -10.92 -9.55 23.27
N LYS A 332 -10.09 -10.47 23.74
CA LYS A 332 -10.28 -11.91 23.50
C LYS A 332 -11.52 -12.37 24.27
N VAL A 333 -12.70 -12.09 23.74
CA VAL A 333 -13.93 -12.73 24.20
C VAL A 333 -13.83 -14.18 23.75
N ASP A 334 -13.81 -15.09 24.72
CA ASP A 334 -13.84 -16.52 24.51
C ASP A 334 -15.11 -16.84 23.71
N MET A 335 -14.99 -17.09 22.39
CA MET A 335 -16.13 -17.44 21.54
C MET A 335 -16.56 -18.89 21.79
N SER A 336 -16.90 -19.20 23.04
CA SER A 336 -17.74 -20.34 23.34
C SER A 336 -19.20 -19.90 23.21
N GLN A 337 -19.84 -20.41 22.16
CA GLN A 337 -21.28 -20.46 21.89
C GLN A 337 -21.84 -19.41 20.90
N VAL A 338 -22.72 -19.93 20.03
CA VAL A 338 -23.54 -19.29 18.98
C VAL A 338 -22.77 -19.06 17.67
N GLU A 339 -23.03 -19.69 16.52
CA GLU A 339 -24.18 -20.46 16.03
C GLU A 339 -23.68 -21.48 14.98
N ARG A 340 -24.05 -22.76 15.12
CA ARG A 340 -23.77 -23.81 14.14
C ARG A 340 -24.73 -23.68 12.97
N THR A 341 -24.25 -23.26 11.80
CA THR A 341 -24.93 -23.56 10.52
C THR A 341 -24.49 -24.93 10.01
N PRO A 342 -25.40 -25.80 9.52
CA PRO A 342 -25.03 -27.17 9.12
C PRO A 342 -24.28 -27.15 7.79
N LYS A 343 -23.00 -27.56 7.79
CA LYS A 343 -22.28 -27.89 6.56
C LYS A 343 -22.63 -29.32 6.14
N LYS A 344 -23.07 -29.45 4.89
CA LYS A 344 -23.32 -30.71 4.19
C LYS A 344 -22.00 -31.48 4.09
N MET A 345 -22.00 -32.74 4.56
CA MET A 345 -20.84 -33.62 4.51
C MET A 345 -20.52 -34.01 3.06
N SER A 346 -19.27 -33.81 2.65
CA SER A 346 -18.61 -34.59 1.62
C SER A 346 -17.20 -34.88 2.12
N ASP A 347 -16.95 -36.14 2.45
CA ASP A 347 -15.64 -36.67 2.85
C ASP A 347 -14.65 -36.54 1.69
N GLU A 348 -13.61 -35.72 1.85
CA GLU A 348 -12.26 -36.02 1.38
C GLU A 348 -11.24 -35.33 2.31
N ASP A 349 -10.15 -36.05 2.56
CA ASP A 349 -9.06 -35.87 3.52
C ASP A 349 -8.49 -34.44 3.60
N SER A 350 -9.05 -33.60 4.49
CA SER A 350 -8.48 -32.28 4.79
C SER A 350 -7.53 -32.39 5.97
N THR A 351 -6.24 -32.50 5.68
CA THR A 351 -5.17 -32.17 6.63
C THR A 351 -5.52 -30.81 7.26
N LEU A 352 -5.62 -30.76 8.59
CA LEU A 352 -5.94 -29.55 9.36
C LEU A 352 -4.76 -28.57 9.26
N ILE A 353 -4.69 -27.79 8.18
CA ILE A 353 -3.73 -26.70 8.02
C ILE A 353 -4.18 -25.57 8.96
N PRO A 354 -3.35 -25.13 9.93
CA PRO A 354 -3.67 -23.96 10.75
C PRO A 354 -3.94 -22.73 9.87
N PRO A 355 -4.90 -21.86 10.20
CA PRO A 355 -5.20 -20.68 9.39
C PRO A 355 -3.92 -19.85 9.18
N GLN A 356 -3.56 -19.61 7.91
CA GLN A 356 -2.36 -18.87 7.59
C GLN A 356 -2.53 -17.39 7.96
N THR A 357 -1.59 -16.84 8.74
CA THR A 357 -1.50 -15.40 9.00
C THR A 357 -1.19 -14.64 7.71
N PRO A 358 -1.62 -13.38 7.52
CA PRO A 358 -1.40 -12.60 6.30
C PRO A 358 0.06 -12.56 5.83
N ILE A 359 1.01 -12.35 6.77
CA ILE A 359 2.45 -12.33 6.45
C ILE A 359 2.93 -13.70 5.93
N ARG A 360 2.47 -14.80 6.54
CA ARG A 360 2.85 -16.15 6.10
C ARG A 360 2.26 -16.49 4.73
N ALA A 361 1.02 -16.07 4.46
CA ALA A 361 0.42 -16.23 3.14
C ALA A 361 1.27 -15.50 2.08
N ALA A 362 1.56 -14.21 2.31
CA ALA A 362 2.40 -13.41 1.41
C ALA A 362 3.79 -14.05 1.20
N MET A 363 4.49 -14.44 2.28
CA MET A 363 5.79 -15.09 2.16
C MET A 363 5.73 -16.41 1.38
N THR A 364 4.68 -17.21 1.56
CA THR A 364 4.48 -18.47 0.83
C THR A 364 4.27 -18.21 -0.66
N SER A 365 3.39 -17.28 -1.01
CA SER A 365 3.13 -16.87 -2.40
C SER A 365 4.41 -16.38 -3.09
N ILE A 366 5.20 -15.56 -2.40
CA ILE A 366 6.50 -15.06 -2.88
C ILE A 366 7.50 -16.20 -3.09
N GLN A 367 7.58 -17.13 -2.15
CA GLN A 367 8.48 -18.28 -2.27
C GLN A 367 8.10 -19.19 -3.44
N GLN A 368 6.80 -19.43 -3.67
CA GLN A 368 6.31 -20.20 -4.82
C GLN A 368 6.71 -19.54 -6.14
N LEU A 369 6.41 -18.25 -6.31
CA LEU A 369 6.79 -17.49 -7.51
C LEU A 369 8.31 -17.56 -7.75
N ARG A 370 9.12 -17.35 -6.72
CA ARG A 370 10.59 -17.36 -6.85
C ARG A 370 11.13 -18.77 -7.10
N GLY A 371 10.56 -19.79 -6.48
CA GLY A 371 10.90 -21.19 -6.71
C GLY A 371 10.74 -21.55 -8.19
N ASP A 372 9.58 -21.22 -8.76
CA ASP A 372 9.27 -21.44 -10.18
C ASP A 372 10.21 -20.70 -11.13
N LEU A 373 10.70 -19.52 -10.72
CA LEU A 373 11.61 -18.69 -11.52
C LEU A 373 13.10 -18.99 -11.28
N THR A 374 13.47 -19.91 -10.38
CA THR A 374 14.89 -20.17 -10.04
C THR A 374 15.68 -20.77 -11.21
N SER A 375 15.00 -21.53 -12.08
CA SER A 375 15.59 -22.10 -13.31
C SER A 375 15.70 -21.09 -14.47
N SER A 376 15.05 -19.93 -14.34
CA SER A 376 14.98 -18.89 -15.38
C SER A 376 15.99 -17.78 -15.06
N GLY A 377 16.96 -17.58 -15.97
CA GLY A 377 17.90 -16.46 -15.87
C GLY A 377 17.25 -15.12 -16.22
N ASP A 378 17.94 -14.00 -15.95
CA ASP A 378 17.54 -12.65 -16.39
C ASP A 378 17.79 -12.42 -17.90
N GLN A 379 18.07 -13.50 -18.64
CA GLN A 379 18.44 -13.51 -20.04
C GLN A 379 17.61 -14.58 -20.76
N PRO A 380 17.34 -14.43 -22.07
CA PRO A 380 16.64 -15.44 -22.83
C PRO A 380 17.39 -16.78 -22.77
N SER A 381 16.64 -17.88 -22.69
CA SER A 381 17.21 -19.21 -22.77
C SER A 381 17.89 -19.42 -24.13
N THR A 382 18.74 -20.46 -24.24
CA THR A 382 19.35 -20.84 -25.53
C THR A 382 18.31 -21.15 -26.60
N ASN A 383 17.17 -21.73 -26.20
CA ASN A 383 16.06 -22.03 -27.09
C ASN A 383 15.34 -20.74 -27.53
N LEU A 384 15.06 -19.82 -26.59
CA LEU A 384 14.44 -18.54 -26.92
C LEU A 384 15.32 -17.69 -27.84
N ALA A 385 16.63 -17.67 -27.59
CA ALA A 385 17.61 -17.03 -28.47
C ALA A 385 17.63 -17.66 -29.88
N THR A 386 17.30 -18.94 -30.01
CA THR A 386 17.19 -19.61 -31.32
C THR A 386 15.94 -19.11 -32.08
N TYR A 387 14.79 -18.95 -31.43
CA TYR A 387 13.62 -18.33 -32.07
C TYR A 387 13.91 -16.91 -32.55
N PHE A 388 14.67 -16.11 -31.77
CA PHE A 388 15.05 -14.75 -32.18
C PHE A 388 15.90 -14.77 -33.44
N LYS A 389 16.91 -15.64 -33.51
CA LYS A 389 17.78 -15.78 -34.69
C LYS A 389 17.06 -16.35 -35.92
N ASN A 390 15.99 -17.11 -35.74
CA ASN A 390 15.18 -17.65 -36.83
C ASN A 390 14.18 -16.63 -37.41
N CYS A 391 14.07 -15.44 -36.82
CA CYS A 391 13.23 -14.38 -37.35
C CYS A 391 13.86 -13.73 -38.58
N THR A 392 13.03 -13.31 -39.53
CA THR A 392 13.46 -12.50 -40.69
C THR A 392 14.17 -11.22 -40.25
N VAL A 393 13.68 -10.60 -39.17
CA VAL A 393 14.34 -9.50 -38.45
C VAL A 393 14.58 -9.97 -37.02
N ASP A 394 15.86 -10.06 -36.61
CA ASP A 394 16.25 -10.47 -35.26
C ASP A 394 15.85 -9.40 -34.22
N PRO A 395 14.93 -9.72 -33.29
CA PRO A 395 14.38 -8.75 -32.34
C PRO A 395 15.27 -8.53 -31.10
N THR A 396 16.40 -9.23 -30.97
CA THR A 396 17.19 -9.29 -29.72
C THR A 396 17.53 -7.92 -29.16
N GLN A 397 18.02 -7.00 -30.00
CA GLN A 397 18.44 -5.66 -29.55
C GLN A 397 17.25 -4.80 -29.12
N ASP A 398 16.14 -4.86 -29.85
CA ASP A 398 14.93 -4.10 -29.53
C ASP A 398 14.29 -4.60 -28.24
N VAL A 399 14.31 -5.92 -28.00
CA VAL A 399 13.85 -6.50 -26.74
C VAL A 399 14.74 -6.04 -25.57
N VAL A 400 16.06 -6.12 -25.69
CA VAL A 400 16.98 -5.69 -24.61
C VAL A 400 16.78 -4.20 -24.28
N LYS A 401 16.77 -3.34 -25.30
CA LYS A 401 16.58 -1.89 -25.14
C LYS A 401 15.24 -1.56 -24.45
N ARG A 402 14.17 -2.28 -24.82
CA ARG A 402 12.85 -2.13 -24.20
C ARG A 402 12.88 -2.48 -22.71
N LEU A 403 13.50 -3.61 -22.36
CA LEU A 403 13.59 -4.05 -20.96
C LEU A 403 14.44 -3.11 -20.11
N GLU A 404 15.52 -2.56 -20.65
CA GLU A 404 16.33 -1.54 -19.97
C GLU A 404 15.50 -0.27 -19.70
N THR A 405 14.84 0.25 -20.73
CA THR A 405 14.00 1.46 -20.65
C THR A 405 12.88 1.29 -19.64
N PHE A 406 12.07 0.23 -19.76
CA PHE A 406 10.98 -0.02 -18.81
C PHE A 406 11.48 -0.35 -17.41
N GLY A 407 12.62 -0.99 -17.28
CA GLY A 407 13.20 -1.26 -15.98
C GLY A 407 13.53 0.03 -15.23
N GLU A 408 14.08 1.03 -15.91
CA GLU A 408 14.37 2.34 -15.32
C GLU A 408 13.09 3.06 -14.91
N THR A 409 12.14 3.19 -15.84
CA THR A 409 10.85 3.84 -15.58
C THR A 409 10.09 3.16 -14.43
N PHE A 410 9.99 1.83 -14.47
CA PHE A 410 9.34 1.05 -13.41
C PHE A 410 10.00 1.27 -12.05
N SER A 411 11.34 1.19 -11.99
CA SER A 411 12.06 1.33 -10.71
C SER A 411 11.89 2.73 -10.11
N GLN A 412 11.89 3.77 -10.96
CA GLN A 412 11.65 5.15 -10.53
C GLN A 412 10.21 5.34 -10.05
N ARG A 413 9.21 4.89 -10.82
CA ARG A 413 7.79 4.95 -10.43
C ARG A 413 7.51 4.17 -9.15
N PHE A 414 8.16 3.02 -8.97
CA PHE A 414 8.10 2.25 -7.74
C PHE A 414 8.68 3.04 -6.56
N GLY A 415 9.85 3.66 -6.70
CA GLY A 415 10.43 4.52 -5.67
C GLY A 415 9.54 5.73 -5.32
N GLN A 416 8.85 6.31 -6.30
CA GLN A 416 7.90 7.41 -6.06
C GLN A 416 6.66 6.95 -5.26
N ALA A 417 6.15 5.75 -5.51
CA ALA A 417 4.99 5.22 -4.78
C ALA A 417 5.37 4.75 -3.36
N VAL A 418 6.46 3.99 -3.25
CA VAL A 418 6.85 3.29 -2.02
C VAL A 418 7.73 4.12 -1.10
N GLY A 419 8.63 4.92 -1.67
CA GLY A 419 9.61 5.70 -0.93
C GLY A 419 10.93 5.84 -1.71
N PRO A 420 11.64 6.99 -1.60
CA PRO A 420 12.77 7.32 -2.47
C PRO A 420 13.93 6.31 -2.36
N HIS A 421 14.08 5.63 -1.22
CA HIS A 421 15.11 4.61 -1.00
C HIS A 421 14.70 3.21 -1.48
N CYS A 422 13.55 3.06 -2.14
CA CYS A 422 13.01 1.77 -2.60
C CYS A 422 13.17 1.52 -4.11
N VAL A 423 13.90 2.39 -4.84
CA VAL A 423 14.16 2.22 -6.29
C VAL A 423 14.83 0.87 -6.60
N THR A 424 15.81 0.46 -5.78
CA THR A 424 16.48 -0.84 -5.94
C THR A 424 15.52 -2.02 -5.73
N LEU A 425 14.56 -1.90 -4.82
CA LEU A 425 13.52 -2.91 -4.62
C LEU A 425 12.62 -2.98 -5.87
N GLY A 426 12.25 -1.83 -6.45
CA GLY A 426 11.55 -1.76 -7.72
C GLY A 426 12.30 -2.50 -8.84
N ARG A 427 13.62 -2.30 -8.95
CA ARG A 427 14.46 -3.04 -9.92
C ARG A 427 14.40 -4.56 -9.68
N GLN A 428 14.40 -5.01 -8.43
CA GLN A 428 14.31 -6.44 -8.11
C GLN A 428 12.96 -7.03 -8.50
N ARG A 429 11.85 -6.31 -8.26
CA ARG A 429 10.51 -6.70 -8.71
C ARG A 429 10.45 -6.76 -10.23
N PHE A 430 11.03 -5.78 -10.91
CA PHE A 430 11.12 -5.76 -12.36
C PHE A 430 11.86 -6.99 -12.91
N ASN A 431 13.02 -7.34 -12.35
CA ASN A 431 13.80 -8.49 -12.79
C ASN A 431 13.02 -9.81 -12.63
N LEU A 432 12.22 -9.97 -11.57
CA LEU A 432 11.31 -11.13 -11.46
C LEU A 432 10.29 -11.15 -12.60
N GLY A 433 9.77 -9.97 -12.98
CA GLY A 433 8.87 -9.81 -14.12
C GLY A 433 9.55 -10.18 -15.44
N VAL A 434 10.81 -9.80 -15.64
CA VAL A 434 11.60 -10.16 -16.84
C VAL A 434 11.80 -11.68 -16.95
N LYS A 435 12.12 -12.36 -15.83
CA LYS A 435 12.25 -13.82 -15.81
C LYS A 435 10.94 -14.49 -16.21
N LEU A 436 9.83 -14.04 -15.65
CA LEU A 436 8.50 -14.56 -15.98
C LEU A 436 8.15 -14.26 -17.44
N TYR A 437 8.38 -13.04 -17.91
CA TYR A 437 8.18 -12.64 -19.30
C TYR A 437 8.91 -13.56 -20.30
N TYR A 438 10.18 -13.89 -20.07
CA TYR A 438 10.90 -14.81 -20.95
C TYR A 438 10.39 -16.25 -20.85
N LYS A 439 10.07 -16.73 -19.63
CA LYS A 439 9.47 -18.06 -19.41
C LYS A 439 8.18 -18.21 -20.22
N ILE A 440 7.28 -17.22 -20.12
CA ILE A 440 5.99 -17.24 -20.79
C ILE A 440 6.14 -17.10 -22.30
N MET A 441 7.00 -16.20 -22.77
CA MET A 441 7.25 -16.04 -24.20
C MET A 441 7.71 -17.35 -24.83
N GLU A 442 8.68 -18.03 -24.21
CA GLU A 442 9.17 -19.30 -24.72
C GLU A 442 8.06 -20.37 -24.74
N ALA A 443 7.22 -20.44 -23.71
CA ALA A 443 6.09 -21.36 -23.67
C ALA A 443 5.06 -21.07 -24.78
N MET A 444 4.75 -19.79 -25.03
CA MET A 444 3.88 -19.36 -26.12
C MET A 444 4.46 -19.76 -27.49
N LEU A 445 5.74 -19.49 -27.74
CA LEU A 445 6.38 -19.82 -29.02
C LEU A 445 6.45 -21.33 -29.27
N LYS A 446 6.72 -22.14 -28.25
CA LYS A 446 6.66 -23.62 -28.36
C LYS A 446 5.27 -24.12 -28.72
N SER A 447 4.24 -23.54 -28.11
CA SER A 447 2.84 -23.86 -28.42
C SER A 447 2.49 -23.47 -29.86
N GLU A 448 2.92 -22.29 -30.30
CA GLU A 448 2.69 -21.77 -31.64
C GLU A 448 3.47 -22.55 -32.72
N GLU A 449 4.72 -22.97 -32.46
CA GLU A 449 5.48 -23.84 -33.35
C GLU A 449 4.76 -25.17 -33.55
N LYS A 450 4.26 -25.77 -32.47
CA LYS A 450 3.47 -27.00 -32.56
C LYS A 450 2.18 -26.81 -33.36
N ARG A 451 1.53 -25.64 -33.23
CA ARG A 451 0.26 -25.33 -33.90
C ARG A 451 0.42 -25.01 -35.39
N LEU A 452 1.46 -24.25 -35.74
CA LEU A 452 1.66 -23.72 -37.09
C LEU A 452 2.72 -24.50 -37.90
N SER A 453 3.53 -25.34 -37.24
CA SER A 453 4.67 -26.04 -37.86
C SER A 453 5.67 -25.09 -38.54
N VAL A 454 5.84 -23.89 -37.99
CA VAL A 454 6.82 -22.89 -38.44
C VAL A 454 7.69 -22.44 -37.27
N GLN A 455 8.92 -22.04 -37.57
CA GLN A 455 9.90 -21.55 -36.57
C GLN A 455 10.19 -20.05 -36.69
N ASN A 456 9.69 -19.39 -37.73
CA ASN A 456 9.85 -17.96 -37.95
C ASN A 456 8.62 -17.21 -37.45
N PHE A 457 8.75 -16.55 -36.30
CA PHE A 457 7.72 -15.72 -35.68
C PHE A 457 8.03 -14.23 -35.78
N SER A 458 8.76 -13.80 -36.81
CA SER A 458 9.27 -12.43 -36.94
C SER A 458 8.18 -11.36 -36.82
N LYS A 459 6.98 -11.59 -37.36
CA LYS A 459 5.86 -10.63 -37.22
C LYS A 459 5.44 -10.43 -35.76
N LEU A 460 5.37 -11.50 -34.97
CA LEU A 460 4.98 -11.45 -33.56
C LEU A 460 6.12 -10.88 -32.70
N LEU A 461 7.35 -11.36 -32.92
CA LEU A 461 8.50 -10.99 -32.11
C LEU A 461 9.11 -9.62 -32.46
N ASN A 462 8.65 -8.97 -33.52
CA ASN A 462 8.95 -7.55 -33.78
C ASN A 462 7.76 -6.64 -33.45
N ASP A 463 6.67 -7.19 -32.89
CA ASP A 463 5.52 -6.40 -32.45
C ASP A 463 5.78 -5.80 -31.07
N SER A 464 5.94 -4.47 -31.05
CA SER A 464 6.16 -3.70 -29.83
C SER A 464 5.03 -3.88 -28.81
N THR A 465 3.78 -3.90 -29.26
CA THR A 465 2.61 -4.01 -28.39
C THR A 465 2.56 -5.40 -27.76
N PHE A 466 2.88 -6.46 -28.50
CA PHE A 466 2.97 -7.81 -27.95
C PHE A 466 3.98 -7.88 -26.79
N HIS A 467 5.19 -7.37 -26.99
CA HIS A 467 6.24 -7.38 -25.96
C HIS A 467 5.84 -6.57 -24.72
N THR A 468 5.28 -5.37 -24.92
CA THR A 468 4.82 -4.53 -23.81
C THR A 468 3.67 -5.17 -23.05
N SER A 469 2.66 -5.72 -23.73
CA SER A 469 1.54 -6.43 -23.09
C SER A 469 2.02 -7.63 -22.28
N LEU A 470 2.91 -8.45 -22.86
CA LEU A 470 3.41 -9.64 -22.19
C LEU A 470 4.24 -9.28 -20.95
N LEU A 471 5.09 -8.26 -21.05
CA LEU A 471 5.88 -7.76 -19.92
C LEU A 471 4.98 -7.16 -18.83
N ALA A 472 3.99 -6.36 -19.21
CA ALA A 472 3.03 -5.78 -18.27
C ALA A 472 2.27 -6.86 -17.51
N CYS A 473 1.82 -7.93 -18.19
CA CYS A 473 1.13 -9.04 -17.54
C CYS A 473 2.06 -9.81 -16.58
N ALA A 474 3.31 -10.03 -16.97
CA ALA A 474 4.31 -10.64 -16.08
C ALA A 474 4.60 -9.76 -14.84
N LEU A 475 4.71 -8.44 -15.01
CA LEU A 475 4.89 -7.51 -13.90
C LEU A 475 3.65 -7.46 -13.00
N GLU A 476 2.43 -7.49 -13.56
CA GLU A 476 1.19 -7.53 -12.78
C GLU A 476 1.14 -8.78 -11.89
N VAL A 477 1.54 -9.95 -12.40
CA VAL A 477 1.63 -11.18 -11.59
C VAL A 477 2.61 -11.01 -10.43
N VAL A 478 3.79 -10.42 -10.69
CA VAL A 478 4.77 -10.15 -9.63
C VAL A 478 4.18 -9.19 -8.60
N MET A 479 3.66 -8.06 -9.03
CA MET A 479 3.11 -7.03 -8.13
C MET A 479 1.94 -7.56 -7.31
N ALA A 480 1.06 -8.37 -7.91
CA ALA A 480 -0.04 -9.02 -7.22
C ALA A 480 0.43 -10.02 -6.16
N THR A 481 1.50 -10.76 -6.45
CA THR A 481 2.11 -11.71 -5.49
C THR A 481 2.67 -10.99 -4.26
N TYR A 482 3.25 -9.79 -4.42
CA TYR A 482 3.79 -9.01 -3.31
C TYR A 482 2.73 -8.14 -2.60
N GLY A 483 1.60 -7.86 -3.24
CA GLY A 483 0.53 -7.00 -2.73
C GLY A 483 -0.66 -7.71 -2.08
N GLU A 484 -0.50 -8.98 -1.65
CA GLU A 484 -1.59 -9.93 -1.30
C GLU A 484 -2.66 -9.38 -0.31
N SER A 485 -2.36 -8.34 0.48
CA SER A 485 -3.33 -7.67 1.36
C SER A 485 -4.43 -6.88 0.62
N SER A 486 -4.23 -6.47 -0.63
CA SER A 486 -5.18 -5.60 -1.37
C SER A 486 -6.25 -6.38 -2.16
N PHE A 487 -5.98 -7.65 -2.50
CA PHE A 487 -6.83 -8.43 -3.41
C PHE A 487 -7.99 -9.16 -2.73
N LYS A 488 -7.88 -9.45 -1.42
CA LYS A 488 -8.89 -10.23 -0.68
C LYS A 488 -10.06 -9.38 -0.16
N THR A 489 -9.92 -8.06 -0.10
CA THR A 489 -10.92 -7.15 0.49
C THR A 489 -11.52 -6.20 -0.54
N GLY A 490 -11.94 -6.72 -1.72
CA GLY A 490 -12.73 -5.95 -2.68
C GLY A 490 -12.07 -4.64 -3.14
N GLY A 491 -10.73 -4.61 -3.25
CA GLY A 491 -9.92 -3.40 -3.48
C GLY A 491 -10.16 -2.65 -4.80
N TYR A 492 -11.10 -3.11 -5.62
CA TYR A 492 -11.62 -2.37 -6.78
C TYR A 492 -12.74 -1.45 -6.31
N ASN A 493 -12.38 -0.41 -5.54
CA ASN A 493 -13.34 0.60 -5.09
C ASN A 493 -14.11 1.17 -6.27
N GLN A 494 -15.44 1.20 -6.14
CA GLN A 494 -16.38 1.70 -7.14
C GLN A 494 -16.43 3.23 -7.27
N GLY A 495 -15.55 3.99 -6.60
CA GLY A 495 -15.57 5.46 -6.64
C GLY A 495 -14.64 6.03 -7.71
N GLY A 496 -15.21 6.65 -8.75
CA GLY A 496 -14.48 7.45 -9.75
C GLY A 496 -13.98 8.79 -9.20
N GLY A 497 -13.25 8.77 -8.09
CA GLY A 497 -12.67 9.95 -7.46
C GLY A 497 -11.17 9.78 -7.28
N ASP A 498 -10.46 10.89 -7.49
CA ASP A 498 -9.01 11.14 -7.43
C ASP A 498 -8.36 10.72 -6.09
N ALA A 499 -8.39 9.43 -5.78
CA ALA A 499 -7.75 8.85 -4.60
C ALA A 499 -6.27 8.62 -4.93
N THR A 500 -5.45 9.62 -4.63
CA THR A 500 -3.98 9.61 -4.46
C THR A 500 -3.25 8.47 -5.17
N GLU A 501 -2.48 8.83 -6.21
CA GLU A 501 -1.59 8.07 -7.11
C GLU A 501 -0.57 7.07 -6.49
N ARG A 502 -0.78 6.58 -5.26
CA ARG A 502 0.19 5.76 -4.50
C ARG A 502 -0.15 4.28 -4.41
N ASN A 503 -1.28 3.85 -4.97
CA ASN A 503 -1.64 2.43 -4.99
C ASN A 503 -1.04 1.75 -6.23
N MET A 504 -0.22 0.72 -6.04
CA MET A 504 0.43 -0.04 -7.12
C MET A 504 -0.43 -1.21 -7.64
N CYS A 505 -1.72 -1.27 -7.31
CA CYS A 505 -2.66 -2.24 -7.88
C CYS A 505 -2.96 -1.91 -9.35
N PHE A 506 -3.40 -2.92 -10.11
CA PHE A 506 -3.99 -2.70 -11.43
C PHE A 506 -5.03 -1.55 -11.40
N PRO A 507 -4.98 -0.55 -12.31
CA PRO A 507 -4.24 -0.52 -13.57
C PRO A 507 -2.86 0.17 -13.54
N TRP A 508 -2.24 0.38 -12.38
CA TRP A 508 -0.98 1.13 -12.24
C TRP A 508 0.10 0.71 -13.25
N ILE A 509 0.24 -0.59 -13.52
CA ILE A 509 1.25 -1.10 -14.45
C ILE A 509 1.05 -0.58 -15.89
N LEU A 510 -0.19 -0.33 -16.31
CA LEU A 510 -0.53 0.18 -17.64
C LEU A 510 0.04 1.58 -17.85
N ASP A 511 -0.05 2.42 -16.82
CA ASP A 511 0.48 3.79 -16.85
C ASP A 511 2.02 3.81 -16.82
N VAL A 512 2.65 2.83 -16.17
CA VAL A 512 4.11 2.71 -16.08
C VAL A 512 4.73 2.31 -17.43
N VAL A 513 4.08 1.40 -18.15
CA VAL A 513 4.57 0.90 -19.45
C VAL A 513 3.91 1.57 -20.65
N GLU A 514 3.08 2.60 -20.41
CA GLU A 514 2.34 3.36 -21.42
C GLU A 514 1.51 2.46 -22.36
N LEU A 515 0.80 1.50 -21.78
CA LEU A 515 0.03 0.48 -22.50
C LEU A 515 -1.47 0.74 -22.41
N THR A 516 -2.18 0.59 -23.53
CA THR A 516 -3.64 0.65 -23.51
C THR A 516 -4.22 -0.58 -22.79
N ALA A 517 -5.30 -0.39 -22.04
CA ALA A 517 -5.99 -1.49 -21.37
C ALA A 517 -6.47 -2.57 -22.36
N PHE A 518 -6.86 -2.17 -23.58
CA PHE A 518 -7.31 -3.10 -24.62
C PHE A 518 -6.15 -3.97 -25.15
N ASP A 519 -4.95 -3.43 -25.26
CA ASP A 519 -3.78 -4.22 -25.68
C ASP A 519 -3.30 -5.17 -24.58
N PHE A 520 -3.43 -4.78 -23.32
CA PHE A 520 -3.21 -5.68 -22.19
C PHE A 520 -4.23 -6.84 -22.16
N TYR A 521 -5.52 -6.53 -22.33
CA TYR A 521 -6.60 -7.51 -22.37
C TYR A 521 -6.30 -8.70 -23.31
N LYS A 522 -5.77 -8.42 -24.50
CA LYS A 522 -5.48 -9.44 -25.53
C LYS A 522 -4.49 -10.51 -25.09
N VAL A 523 -3.60 -10.23 -24.12
CA VAL A 523 -2.56 -11.18 -23.70
C VAL A 523 -2.99 -12.07 -22.52
N ILE A 524 -3.99 -11.66 -21.72
CA ILE A 524 -4.35 -12.33 -20.45
C ILE A 524 -4.66 -13.81 -20.65
N GLU A 525 -5.57 -14.14 -21.56
CA GLU A 525 -6.00 -15.53 -21.80
C GLU A 525 -4.82 -16.42 -22.26
N SER A 526 -4.01 -15.91 -23.20
CA SER A 526 -2.83 -16.61 -23.69
C SER A 526 -1.77 -16.76 -22.60
N PHE A 527 -1.62 -15.78 -21.71
CA PHE A 527 -0.69 -15.82 -20.59
C PHE A 527 -1.07 -16.93 -19.60
N ILE A 528 -2.34 -16.97 -19.18
CA ILE A 528 -2.86 -17.99 -18.25
C ILE A 528 -2.68 -19.39 -18.86
N LYS A 529 -2.96 -19.56 -20.15
CA LYS A 529 -2.78 -20.84 -20.85
C LYS A 529 -1.31 -21.26 -20.98
N ALA A 530 -0.40 -20.31 -21.10
CA ALA A 530 1.03 -20.57 -21.27
C ALA A 530 1.72 -21.04 -19.98
N ASP A 531 1.15 -20.75 -18.81
CA ASP A 531 1.71 -21.16 -17.52
C ASP A 531 0.68 -21.82 -16.61
N PRO A 532 0.52 -23.15 -16.71
CA PRO A 532 -0.41 -23.89 -15.86
C PRO A 532 0.03 -23.97 -14.39
N THR A 533 1.23 -23.48 -14.03
CA THR A 533 1.71 -23.47 -12.63
C THR A 533 1.25 -22.25 -11.84
N LEU A 534 0.60 -21.28 -12.48
CA LEU A 534 0.03 -20.12 -11.80
C LEU A 534 -0.94 -20.54 -10.69
N SER A 535 -0.83 -19.88 -9.54
CA SER A 535 -1.73 -20.16 -8.42
C SER A 535 -3.16 -19.73 -8.76
N LYS A 536 -4.15 -20.38 -8.14
CA LYS A 536 -5.58 -20.05 -8.33
C LYS A 536 -5.89 -18.58 -8.02
N ASP A 537 -5.22 -18.02 -7.01
CA ASP A 537 -5.39 -16.62 -6.61
C ASP A 537 -4.88 -15.65 -7.69
N ILE A 538 -3.76 -15.97 -8.34
CA ILE A 538 -3.21 -15.15 -9.44
C ILE A 538 -4.06 -15.28 -10.70
N VAL A 539 -4.55 -16.48 -11.03
CA VAL A 539 -5.48 -16.67 -12.16
C VAL A 539 -6.75 -15.84 -11.95
N LYS A 540 -7.35 -15.93 -10.76
CA LYS A 540 -8.53 -15.13 -10.39
C LYS A 540 -8.24 -13.62 -10.44
N HIS A 541 -7.05 -13.20 -10.03
CA HIS A 541 -6.63 -11.80 -10.13
C HIS A 541 -6.59 -11.31 -11.57
N LEU A 542 -5.96 -12.07 -12.48
CA LEU A 542 -5.89 -11.75 -13.90
C LEU A 542 -7.28 -11.73 -14.57
N GLU A 543 -8.15 -12.68 -14.24
CA GLU A 543 -9.55 -12.68 -14.67
C GLU A 543 -10.30 -11.43 -14.16
N THR A 544 -10.00 -11.00 -12.93
CA THR A 544 -10.61 -9.77 -12.40
C THR A 544 -10.08 -8.52 -13.12
N CYS A 545 -8.78 -8.47 -13.46
CA CYS A 545 -8.23 -7.42 -14.31
C CYS A 545 -8.93 -7.40 -15.67
N GLU A 546 -9.15 -8.57 -16.28
CA GLU A 546 -9.88 -8.71 -17.54
C GLU A 546 -11.28 -8.11 -17.45
N ASN A 547 -12.04 -8.47 -16.40
CA ASN A 547 -13.38 -7.94 -16.16
C ASN A 547 -13.38 -6.42 -15.98
N LEU A 548 -12.44 -5.86 -15.22
CA LEU A 548 -12.34 -4.40 -15.01
C LEU A 548 -12.05 -3.63 -16.30
N ILE A 549 -11.25 -4.21 -17.18
CA ILE A 549 -10.98 -3.64 -18.50
C ILE A 549 -12.28 -3.61 -19.31
N MET A 550 -12.99 -4.74 -19.37
CA MET A 550 -14.24 -4.88 -20.11
C MET A 550 -15.38 -4.02 -19.55
N GLU A 551 -15.43 -3.81 -18.24
CA GLU A 551 -16.51 -3.06 -17.58
C GLU A 551 -16.28 -1.55 -17.62
N ARG A 552 -15.03 -1.08 -17.44
CA ARG A 552 -14.75 0.35 -17.15
C ARG A 552 -13.58 0.94 -17.92
N ILE A 553 -12.41 0.29 -17.92
CA ILE A 553 -11.15 0.96 -18.30
C ILE A 553 -11.02 1.12 -19.82
N ALA A 554 -11.46 0.14 -20.61
CA ALA A 554 -11.40 0.21 -22.07
C ALA A 554 -12.29 1.32 -22.66
N TRP A 555 -13.28 1.80 -21.91
CA TRP A 555 -14.26 2.80 -22.36
C TRP A 555 -13.90 4.23 -21.99
N ARG A 556 -12.78 4.47 -21.29
CA ARG A 556 -12.30 5.83 -21.01
C ARG A 556 -11.94 6.50 -22.34
N THR A 557 -12.23 7.79 -22.47
CA THR A 557 -12.12 8.58 -23.72
C THR A 557 -10.77 8.45 -24.43
N VAL A 558 -9.67 8.25 -23.70
CA VAL A 558 -8.31 8.06 -24.26
C VAL A 558 -8.11 6.69 -24.92
N SER A 559 -8.82 5.65 -24.45
CA SER A 559 -8.73 4.27 -24.95
C SER A 559 -9.53 4.02 -26.22
N LEU A 560 -10.47 4.91 -26.56
CA LEU A 560 -11.38 4.77 -27.72
C LEU A 560 -10.78 5.26 -29.04
N TYR A 561 -9.87 6.25 -29.01
CA TYR A 561 -9.28 6.84 -30.21
C TYR A 561 -8.52 5.85 -31.13
N PRO A 562 -7.84 4.80 -30.64
CA PRO A 562 -7.17 3.83 -31.50
C PRO A 562 -8.05 2.62 -31.90
N LEU A 563 -9.27 2.47 -31.37
CA LEU A 563 -10.10 1.31 -31.67
C LEU A 563 -10.76 1.46 -33.06
N THR A 564 -10.39 0.57 -33.97
CA THR A 564 -11.12 0.41 -35.23
C THR A 564 -12.57 -0.01 -34.97
N THR A 565 -13.48 0.30 -35.90
CA THR A 565 -14.90 -0.06 -35.83
C THR A 565 -15.11 -1.56 -35.56
N LEU A 566 -14.20 -2.41 -36.04
CA LEU A 566 -14.20 -3.87 -35.82
C LEU A 566 -13.86 -4.24 -34.36
N GLN A 567 -12.90 -3.54 -33.73
CA GLN A 567 -12.49 -3.80 -32.34
C GLN A 567 -13.57 -3.33 -31.36
N LEU A 568 -14.22 -2.19 -31.65
CA LEU A 568 -15.43 -1.75 -30.95
C LEU A 568 -16.54 -2.81 -31.04
N LEU A 569 -16.76 -3.40 -32.22
CA LEU A 569 -17.76 -4.45 -32.41
C LEU A 569 -17.42 -5.73 -31.61
N GLN A 570 -16.15 -6.13 -31.56
CA GLN A 570 -15.71 -7.29 -30.76
C GLN A 570 -15.88 -7.07 -29.25
N CYS A 571 -15.54 -5.87 -28.75
CA CYS A 571 -15.80 -5.49 -27.36
C CYS A 571 -17.30 -5.50 -27.05
N LEU A 572 -18.12 -4.90 -27.92
CA LEU A 572 -19.58 -4.89 -27.76
C LEU A 572 -20.17 -6.30 -27.81
N MET A 573 -19.71 -7.17 -28.73
CA MET A 573 -20.18 -8.56 -28.81
C MET A 573 -19.83 -9.37 -27.57
N LYS A 574 -18.61 -9.23 -27.03
CA LYS A 574 -18.22 -9.89 -25.77
C LYS A 574 -19.02 -9.36 -24.59
N LEU A 575 -19.24 -8.04 -24.52
CA LEU A 575 -20.08 -7.42 -23.49
C LEU A 575 -21.52 -7.94 -23.56
N VAL A 576 -22.12 -8.00 -24.76
CA VAL A 576 -23.46 -8.54 -24.99
C VAL A 576 -23.56 -10.02 -24.58
N ASN A 577 -22.55 -10.83 -24.90
CA ASN A 577 -22.50 -12.23 -24.49
C ASN A 577 -22.33 -12.39 -22.96
N ASN A 578 -21.62 -11.47 -22.29
CA ASN A 578 -21.49 -11.46 -20.82
C ASN A 578 -22.75 -10.93 -20.12
N ILE A 579 -23.51 -10.03 -20.76
CA ILE A 579 -24.79 -9.52 -20.22
C ILE A 579 -25.89 -10.58 -20.30
N GLN A 580 -25.83 -11.53 -21.25
CA GLN A 580 -26.80 -12.63 -21.33
C GLN A 580 -26.80 -13.56 -20.11
N THR A 581 -25.80 -13.48 -19.22
CA THR A 581 -25.72 -14.28 -17.98
C THR A 581 -26.11 -13.50 -16.73
N THR A 582 -26.37 -12.18 -16.80
CA THR A 582 -26.74 -11.36 -15.63
C THR A 582 -27.86 -10.35 -15.96
N HIS A 583 -29.05 -10.56 -15.38
CA HIS A 583 -30.15 -9.60 -15.42
C HIS A 583 -29.79 -8.38 -14.53
N MET A 584 -29.43 -7.24 -15.13
CA MET A 584 -29.38 -5.94 -14.43
C MET A 584 -29.83 -4.76 -15.35
N PRO A 585 -30.51 -3.72 -14.81
CA PRO A 585 -31.22 -2.70 -15.58
C PRO A 585 -30.38 -1.43 -15.78
N MET A 586 -29.30 -1.49 -16.57
CA MET A 586 -28.46 -0.30 -16.86
C MET A 586 -28.21 -0.09 -18.35
N LEU A 587 -29.07 -0.61 -19.21
CA LEU A 587 -29.04 -0.35 -20.66
C LEU A 587 -29.44 1.09 -21.06
N PRO A 588 -30.39 1.80 -20.40
CA PRO A 588 -30.85 3.10 -20.91
C PRO A 588 -29.83 4.25 -20.82
N ASN A 589 -28.94 4.24 -19.83
CA ASN A 589 -28.02 5.36 -19.58
C ASN A 589 -26.76 5.35 -20.47
N LEU A 590 -26.41 4.21 -21.08
CA LEU A 590 -25.28 4.13 -22.01
C LEU A 590 -25.54 4.89 -23.31
N PHE A 591 -26.81 4.97 -23.73
CA PHE A 591 -27.25 5.65 -24.96
C PHE A 591 -27.34 7.17 -24.85
N LEU A 592 -27.40 7.71 -23.62
CA LEU A 592 -27.46 9.16 -23.37
C LEU A 592 -26.07 9.81 -23.34
N ILE A 593 -25.02 9.03 -23.07
CA ILE A 593 -23.65 9.54 -22.90
C ILE A 593 -22.84 9.46 -24.22
N TYR A 594 -23.21 8.55 -25.13
CA TYR A 594 -22.47 8.30 -26.38
C TYR A 594 -23.38 8.33 -27.63
N PRO A 595 -23.69 9.52 -28.18
CA PRO A 595 -24.54 9.65 -29.38
C PRO A 595 -23.96 9.00 -30.65
N GLU A 596 -22.66 8.73 -30.69
CA GLU A 596 -21.99 8.03 -31.81
C GLU A 596 -22.30 6.52 -31.83
N CYS A 597 -22.57 5.91 -30.67
CA CYS A 597 -23.02 4.51 -30.57
C CYS A 597 -24.45 4.32 -31.12
N THR A 598 -25.27 5.37 -31.15
CA THR A 598 -26.63 5.33 -31.72
C THR A 598 -26.60 5.11 -33.24
N ILE A 599 -25.55 5.58 -33.92
CA ILE A 599 -25.40 5.44 -35.38
C ILE A 599 -25.09 3.98 -35.75
N LEU A 600 -24.21 3.31 -34.99
CA LEU A 600 -23.86 1.90 -35.19
C LEU A 600 -25.00 0.93 -34.84
N TYR A 601 -25.83 1.28 -33.85
CA TYR A 601 -27.01 0.48 -33.49
C TYR A 601 -28.14 0.61 -34.52
N LYS A 602 -28.38 1.82 -35.05
CA LYS A 602 -29.34 2.02 -36.16
C LYS A 602 -28.87 1.35 -37.46
N TYR A 603 -27.58 1.41 -37.79
CA TYR A 603 -27.06 0.74 -38.99
C TYR A 603 -27.15 -0.79 -38.92
N ASN A 604 -27.01 -1.39 -37.72
CA ASN A 604 -27.10 -2.85 -37.56
C ASN A 604 -28.53 -3.39 -37.48
N ILE A 605 -29.52 -2.62 -37.02
CA ILE A 605 -30.93 -3.03 -37.07
C ILE A 605 -31.43 -3.17 -38.51
N ASP A 606 -30.95 -2.34 -39.43
CA ASP A 606 -31.34 -2.41 -40.85
C ASP A 606 -30.64 -3.56 -41.61
N VAL A 607 -29.48 -4.03 -41.12
CA VAL A 607 -28.79 -5.21 -41.66
C VAL A 607 -29.37 -6.51 -41.10
N PHE A 608 -29.74 -6.56 -39.81
CA PHE A 608 -30.38 -7.74 -39.20
C PHE A 608 -31.86 -7.90 -39.54
N ARG A 609 -32.54 -6.89 -40.11
CA ARG A 609 -33.88 -7.06 -40.69
C ARG A 609 -33.88 -7.61 -42.13
N ASN A 610 -32.72 -7.67 -42.78
CA ASN A 610 -32.58 -8.11 -44.18
C ASN A 610 -31.67 -9.35 -44.35
N ILE A 611 -31.44 -10.10 -43.26
CA ILE A 611 -30.94 -11.48 -43.25
C ILE A 611 -31.97 -12.29 -42.48
#